data_AF-A0A368EZU3-F1
#
_entry.id   AF-A0A368EZU3-F1
#
_cell.length_a   1.000
_cell.length_b   1.000
_cell.length_c   1.000
_cell.angle_alpha   90.00
_cell.angle_beta   90.00
_cell.angle_gamma   90.00
#
_symmetry.space_group_name_H-M   'P 1'
#
loop_
_entity.id
_entity.type
_entity.pdbx_description
1 polymer ?
#
loop_
_entity_poly.entity_id
_entity_poly.type
_entity_poly.pdbx_seq_one_letter_code
_entity_poly.pdbx_strand_id
1 'polypeptide(L)'
;MAIGNGILSEYLQQNSEIPLQYGRGINGVDDWNEVSRVCSNNTVNPVYYDYSSAPMGSVCYAAQARFDTFGVFDDDAYNMYQDCYQTPRNKRTRKSTKIAGRRRQVALRKKAALNDDDVKPTTPLFTDNNAKSWYGSTDAFHGFPCFNDDSMHTYLNRDDVKAAIHAQLVHKHDWSDCSNLNYHQQKKYYDMSEVIGGI
;
A
#
# COMPACT_ATOMS: atom_id res chain seq x y z
N MET A 1 1.06 -23.71 -8.49
CA MET A 1 0.66 -22.33 -8.84
C MET A 1 0.95 -21.45 -7.64
N ALA A 2 1.44 -20.22 -7.84
CA ALA A 2 1.66 -19.25 -6.77
C ALA A 2 0.90 -17.96 -7.11
N ILE A 3 0.15 -17.44 -6.15
CA ILE A 3 -0.59 -16.17 -6.25
C ILE A 3 -0.12 -15.31 -5.08
N GLY A 4 0.62 -14.23 -5.36
CA GLY A 4 1.08 -13.29 -4.36
C GLY A 4 0.06 -12.17 -4.16
N ASN A 5 -0.33 -11.91 -2.91
CA ASN A 5 -1.24 -10.82 -2.51
C ASN A 5 -2.48 -10.65 -3.41
N GLY A 6 -3.02 -11.75 -3.94
CA GLY A 6 -4.15 -11.72 -4.86
C GLY A 6 -5.49 -11.59 -4.13
N ILE A 7 -6.46 -10.95 -4.78
CA ILE A 7 -7.85 -10.92 -4.31
C ILE A 7 -8.46 -12.29 -4.60
N LEU A 8 -8.49 -13.16 -3.60
CA LEU A 8 -9.07 -14.51 -3.69
C LEU A 8 -10.55 -14.55 -3.30
N SER A 9 -10.99 -13.56 -2.53
CA SER A 9 -12.37 -13.35 -2.12
C SER A 9 -12.55 -11.88 -1.75
N GLU A 10 -13.49 -11.18 -2.39
CA GLU A 10 -13.80 -9.80 -2.05
C GLU A 10 -14.36 -9.69 -0.62
N TYR A 11 -15.13 -10.71 -0.19
CA TYR A 11 -15.66 -10.83 1.17
C TYR A 11 -14.53 -10.89 2.21
N LEU A 12 -13.57 -11.81 2.05
CA LEU A 12 -12.46 -11.94 2.99
C LEU A 12 -11.48 -10.76 2.92
N GLN A 13 -11.30 -10.18 1.73
CA GLN A 13 -10.47 -8.99 1.55
C GLN A 13 -10.99 -7.85 2.43
N GLN A 14 -12.26 -7.47 2.29
CA GLN A 14 -12.85 -6.38 3.07
C GLN A 14 -12.95 -6.72 4.56
N ASN A 15 -13.31 -7.95 4.91
CA ASN A 15 -13.43 -8.33 6.32
C ASN A 15 -12.09 -8.36 7.07
N SER A 16 -10.99 -8.64 6.37
CA SER A 16 -9.64 -8.62 6.96
C SER A 16 -9.03 -7.23 7.01
N GLU A 17 -9.47 -6.31 6.15
CA GLU A 17 -8.92 -4.96 6.04
C GLU A 17 -9.15 -4.13 7.32
N ILE A 18 -10.37 -4.12 7.86
CA ILE A 18 -10.71 -3.34 9.05
C ILE A 18 -9.85 -3.70 10.28
N PRO A 19 -9.77 -4.98 10.70
CA PRO A 19 -8.89 -5.36 11.79
C PRO A 19 -7.40 -5.16 11.46
N LEU A 20 -6.99 -5.26 10.18
CA LEU A 20 -5.63 -4.97 9.77
C LEU A 20 -5.26 -3.49 9.97
N GLN A 21 -6.13 -2.57 9.54
CA GLN A 21 -5.91 -1.13 9.70
C GLN A 21 -5.83 -0.74 11.19
N TYR A 22 -6.75 -1.24 12.02
CA TYR A 22 -6.71 -1.02 13.46
C TYR A 22 -5.46 -1.63 14.11
N GLY A 23 -5.15 -2.89 13.81
CA GLY A 23 -3.98 -3.59 14.35
C GLY A 23 -2.64 -2.95 13.97
N ARG A 24 -2.63 -2.09 12.95
CA ARG A 24 -1.47 -1.32 12.50
C ARG A 24 -1.50 0.14 12.91
N GLY A 25 -2.49 0.54 13.72
CA GLY A 25 -2.58 1.88 14.29
C GLY A 25 -3.04 2.96 13.31
N ILE A 26 -3.67 2.60 12.19
CA ILE A 26 -4.23 3.57 11.25
C ILE A 26 -5.48 4.23 11.84
N ASN A 27 -6.30 3.44 12.54
CA ASN A 27 -7.53 3.89 13.18
C ASN A 27 -7.39 3.96 14.70
N GLY A 28 -8.12 4.89 15.31
CA GLY A 28 -8.14 5.08 16.75
C GLY A 28 -8.99 4.04 17.49
N VAL A 29 -8.78 3.96 18.81
CA VAL A 29 -9.56 3.07 19.68
C VAL A 29 -11.06 3.39 19.67
N ASP A 30 -11.43 4.65 19.50
CA ASP A 30 -12.84 5.07 19.45
C ASP A 30 -13.52 4.56 18.19
N ASP A 31 -12.85 4.65 17.03
CA ASP A 31 -13.36 4.12 15.76
C ASP A 31 -13.51 2.59 15.83
N TRP A 32 -12.54 1.93 16.44
CA TRP A 32 -12.56 0.49 16.67
C TRP A 32 -13.69 0.04 17.59
N ASN A 33 -13.89 0.74 18.71
CA ASN A 33 -14.96 0.45 19.67
C ASN A 33 -16.34 0.65 19.02
N GLU A 34 -16.48 1.69 18.20
CA GLU A 34 -17.70 1.93 17.44
C GLU A 34 -17.99 0.76 16.49
N VAL A 35 -17.04 0.43 15.59
CA VAL A 35 -17.22 -0.65 14.60
C VAL A 35 -17.46 -2.00 15.27
N SER A 36 -16.73 -2.31 16.34
CA SER A 36 -16.88 -3.58 17.06
C SER A 36 -18.26 -3.72 17.71
N ARG A 37 -18.79 -2.62 18.23
CA ARG A 37 -20.13 -2.61 18.84
C ARG A 37 -21.24 -2.83 17.81
N VAL A 38 -21.14 -2.21 16.63
CA VAL A 38 -22.24 -2.22 15.65
C VAL A 38 -22.13 -3.30 14.57
N CYS A 39 -20.94 -3.89 14.35
CA CYS A 39 -20.70 -4.90 13.32
C CYS A 39 -20.49 -6.33 13.86
N SER A 40 -20.44 -6.52 15.18
CA SER A 40 -20.10 -7.83 15.76
C SER A 40 -21.12 -8.94 15.51
N ASN A 41 -22.41 -8.62 15.36
CA ASN A 41 -23.49 -9.61 15.19
C ASN A 41 -23.40 -10.79 16.19
N ASN A 42 -23.21 -10.50 17.49
CA ASN A 42 -23.00 -11.48 18.57
C ASN A 42 -21.73 -12.35 18.47
N THR A 43 -20.85 -12.03 17.55
CA THR A 43 -19.53 -12.65 17.43
C THR A 43 -18.57 -11.97 18.38
N VAL A 44 -17.72 -12.75 19.06
CA VAL A 44 -16.74 -12.19 20.01
C VAL A 44 -15.44 -11.82 19.30
N ASN A 45 -15.01 -12.62 18.32
CA ASN A 45 -13.76 -12.40 17.61
C ASN A 45 -13.95 -11.42 16.42
N PRO A 46 -13.28 -10.26 16.42
CA PRO A 46 -13.39 -9.25 15.37
C PRO A 46 -12.97 -9.70 13.97
N VAL A 47 -12.17 -10.78 13.87
CA VAL A 47 -11.80 -11.41 12.59
C VAL A 47 -13.01 -12.04 11.89
N TYR A 48 -14.06 -12.36 12.64
CA TYR A 48 -15.27 -13.01 12.14
C TYR A 48 -16.49 -12.08 12.08
N TYR A 49 -16.31 -10.77 12.28
CA TYR A 49 -17.39 -9.82 12.05
C TYR A 49 -17.68 -9.75 10.54
N ASP A 50 -18.96 -9.60 10.21
CA ASP A 50 -19.40 -9.49 8.82
C ASP A 50 -19.48 -8.01 8.41
N TYR A 51 -18.34 -7.48 7.98
CA TYR A 51 -18.23 -6.10 7.53
C TYR A 51 -18.73 -5.93 6.09
N SER A 52 -18.34 -6.86 5.22
CA SER A 52 -18.59 -6.80 3.79
C SER A 52 -20.06 -6.97 3.40
N SER A 53 -20.85 -7.73 4.16
CA SER A 53 -22.29 -7.87 3.91
C SER A 53 -23.14 -6.80 4.62
N ALA A 54 -22.52 -5.81 5.26
CA ALA A 54 -23.25 -4.76 5.96
C ALA A 54 -24.15 -3.99 4.96
N PRO A 55 -25.48 -3.95 5.17
CA PRO A 55 -26.38 -3.29 4.24
C PRO A 55 -26.05 -1.79 4.13
N MET A 56 -26.08 -1.26 2.90
CA MET A 56 -25.86 0.17 2.66
C MET A 56 -26.87 1.00 3.47
N GLY A 57 -26.37 1.96 4.25
CA GLY A 57 -27.18 2.78 5.17
C GLY A 57 -27.41 2.18 6.57
N SER A 58 -26.93 0.96 6.85
CA SER A 58 -26.92 0.42 8.21
C SER A 58 -25.92 1.15 9.11
N VAL A 59 -26.09 1.03 10.43
CA VAL A 59 -25.14 1.57 11.42
C VAL A 59 -23.76 0.96 11.29
N CYS A 60 -23.66 -0.33 10.93
CA CYS A 60 -22.38 -0.98 10.67
C CYS A 60 -21.72 -0.40 9.42
N TYR A 61 -22.46 -0.28 8.31
CA TYR A 61 -21.95 0.33 7.08
C TYR A 61 -21.43 1.76 7.32
N ALA A 62 -22.16 2.56 8.11
CA ALA A 62 -21.72 3.92 8.45
C ALA A 62 -20.45 3.95 9.32
N ALA A 63 -20.32 3.04 10.29
CA ALA A 63 -19.13 2.97 11.15
C ALA A 63 -17.87 2.58 10.37
N GLN A 64 -18.01 1.74 9.34
CA GLN A 64 -16.91 1.34 8.46
C GLN A 64 -16.32 2.49 7.65
N ALA A 65 -17.05 3.58 7.42
CA ALA A 65 -16.58 4.71 6.61
C ALA A 65 -15.29 5.35 7.18
N ARG A 66 -15.04 5.20 8.48
CA ARG A 66 -13.79 5.67 9.12
C ARG A 66 -12.56 4.84 8.75
N PHE A 67 -12.78 3.64 8.24
CA PHE A 67 -11.77 2.70 7.77
C PHE A 67 -11.57 2.78 6.24
N ASP A 68 -12.21 3.72 5.55
CA ASP A 68 -11.87 4.05 4.15
C ASP A 68 -10.60 4.95 4.10
N THR A 69 -9.58 4.57 4.88
CA THR A 69 -8.38 5.40 5.11
C THR A 69 -7.35 5.26 4.00
N PHE A 70 -7.19 4.06 3.44
CA PHE A 70 -6.32 3.83 2.28
C PHE A 70 -6.78 4.63 1.04
N GLY A 71 -8.07 4.99 0.97
CA GLY A 71 -8.61 5.86 -0.07
C GLY A 71 -8.32 7.35 0.13
N VAL A 72 -7.99 7.79 1.35
CA VAL A 72 -8.04 9.20 1.78
C VAL A 72 -6.68 9.73 2.25
N PHE A 73 -5.84 8.91 2.87
CA PHE A 73 -4.51 9.31 3.33
C PHE A 73 -3.42 9.05 2.27
N ASP A 74 -2.28 9.74 2.38
CA ASP A 74 -1.06 9.51 1.57
C ASP A 74 -0.33 8.20 1.97
N ASP A 75 -1.05 7.26 2.59
CA ASP A 75 -0.50 5.97 2.97
C ASP A 75 -0.69 5.01 1.80
N ASP A 76 0.42 4.41 1.36
CA ASP A 76 0.38 3.45 0.28
C ASP A 76 -0.30 2.15 0.72
N ALA A 77 -1.43 1.85 0.08
CA ALA A 77 -2.16 0.60 0.30
C ALA A 77 -1.33 -0.65 -0.04
N TYR A 78 -0.30 -0.52 -0.89
CA TYR A 78 0.58 -1.61 -1.27
C TYR A 78 1.74 -1.80 -0.28
N ASN A 79 2.23 -0.72 0.33
CA ASN A 79 3.25 -0.76 1.38
C ASN A 79 3.21 0.45 2.33
N MET A 80 2.43 0.31 3.40
CA MET A 80 2.24 1.36 4.42
C MET A 80 3.46 1.76 5.23
N TYR A 81 4.58 1.02 5.14
CA TYR A 81 5.83 1.36 5.81
C TYR A 81 6.87 1.96 4.85
N GLN A 82 6.51 2.16 3.58
CA GLN A 82 7.42 2.71 2.59
C GLN A 82 7.38 4.24 2.61
N ASP A 83 8.52 4.86 2.90
CA ASP A 83 8.62 6.31 3.12
C ASP A 83 8.37 7.16 1.86
N CYS A 84 8.41 6.54 0.68
CA CYS A 84 8.42 7.26 -0.57
C CYS A 84 7.05 7.74 -1.06
N TYR A 85 5.96 7.24 -0.47
CA TYR A 85 4.59 7.66 -0.78
C TYR A 85 4.09 8.84 0.06
N GLN A 86 4.95 9.44 0.90
CA GLN A 86 4.68 10.76 1.51
C GLN A 86 4.63 11.92 0.49
N THR A 87 4.54 11.63 -0.81
CA THR A 87 4.19 12.59 -1.84
C THR A 87 2.68 12.80 -1.85
N PRO A 88 2.20 14.04 -1.65
CA PRO A 88 0.77 14.31 -1.67
C PRO A 88 0.14 13.86 -2.98
N ARG A 89 -0.88 13.00 -2.86
CA ARG A 89 -1.72 12.42 -3.92
C ARG A 89 -2.23 13.45 -4.95
N ASN A 90 -2.24 14.73 -4.58
CA ASN A 90 -2.53 15.86 -5.45
C ASN A 90 -1.27 16.70 -5.75
N LYS A 91 -0.50 16.33 -6.77
CA LYS A 91 0.54 17.17 -7.40
C LYS A 91 -0.10 18.38 -8.13
N ARG A 92 -0.75 19.31 -7.42
CA ARG A 92 -1.34 20.50 -8.08
C ARG A 92 -0.53 21.79 -7.97
N THR A 93 0.51 21.88 -7.14
CA THR A 93 1.28 23.13 -7.03
C THR A 93 2.78 22.93 -6.77
N ARG A 94 3.64 23.80 -7.33
CA ARG A 94 5.09 23.90 -7.02
C ARG A 94 5.40 23.92 -5.51
N LYS A 95 4.45 24.35 -4.68
CA LYS A 95 4.58 24.42 -3.22
C LYS A 95 4.60 23.03 -2.58
N SER A 96 3.81 22.07 -3.07
CA SER A 96 3.80 20.70 -2.54
C SER A 96 5.08 19.94 -2.86
N THR A 97 5.63 20.12 -4.07
CA THR A 97 6.97 19.62 -4.44
C THR A 97 8.07 20.18 -3.54
N LYS A 98 7.98 21.47 -3.18
CA LYS A 98 8.92 22.13 -2.26
C LYS A 98 8.80 21.60 -0.82
N ILE A 99 7.60 21.24 -0.37
CA ILE A 99 7.36 20.64 0.95
C ILE A 99 7.88 19.21 1.00
N ALA A 100 7.64 18.40 -0.04
CA ALA A 100 8.21 17.05 -0.17
C ALA A 100 9.75 17.09 -0.20
N GLY A 101 10.34 18.04 -0.95
CA GLY A 101 11.79 18.29 -0.94
C GLY A 101 12.35 18.70 0.42
N ARG A 102 11.58 19.48 1.20
CA ARG A 102 11.94 19.84 2.59
C ARG A 102 11.84 18.65 3.54
N ARG A 103 10.81 17.80 3.42
CA ARG A 103 10.68 16.57 4.23
C ARG A 103 11.82 15.59 3.93
N ARG A 104 12.20 15.43 2.66
CA ARG A 104 13.42 14.70 2.26
C ARG A 104 14.68 15.27 2.91
N GLN A 105 14.85 16.59 2.92
CA GLN A 105 15.98 17.23 3.63
C GLN A 105 15.97 16.98 5.14
N VAL A 106 14.79 16.99 5.78
CA VAL A 106 14.67 16.69 7.22
C VAL A 106 15.01 15.22 7.51
N ALA A 107 14.56 14.29 6.67
CA ALA A 107 14.95 12.87 6.78
C ALA A 107 16.47 12.69 6.63
N LEU A 108 17.09 13.38 5.66
CA LEU A 108 18.56 13.38 5.50
C LEU A 108 19.30 13.99 6.70
N ARG A 109 18.73 15.02 7.35
CA ARG A 109 19.29 15.61 8.58
C ARG A 109 19.16 14.70 9.79
N LYS A 110 18.02 14.01 9.94
CA LYS A 110 17.85 12.96 10.97
C LYS A 110 18.87 11.84 10.77
N LYS A 111 19.09 11.41 9.52
CA LYS A 111 20.13 10.43 9.18
C LYS A 111 21.54 10.90 9.56
N ALA A 112 21.84 12.19 9.39
CA ALA A 112 23.13 12.76 9.82
C ALA A 112 23.26 12.83 11.35
N ALA A 113 22.18 13.11 12.07
CA ALA A 113 22.16 13.15 13.54
C ALA A 113 22.24 11.77 14.21
N LEU A 114 21.86 10.70 13.50
CA LEU A 114 22.00 9.32 13.96
C LEU A 114 23.41 8.74 13.74
N ASN A 115 24.26 9.44 12.99
CA ASN A 115 25.67 9.10 12.77
C ASN A 115 26.60 9.90 13.70
N ASP A 116 26.13 10.28 14.89
CA ASP A 116 26.96 10.99 15.86
C ASP A 116 28.08 10.06 16.34
N ASP A 117 29.31 10.35 15.91
CA ASP A 117 30.49 9.47 15.89
C ASP A 117 31.18 9.33 17.27
N ASP A 118 30.53 9.73 18.36
CA ASP A 118 31.23 10.06 19.62
C ASP A 118 31.65 8.87 20.50
N VAL A 119 31.36 7.61 20.13
CA VAL A 119 31.95 6.44 20.81
C VAL A 119 32.15 5.26 19.83
N LYS A 120 33.32 5.17 19.18
CA LYS A 120 33.71 3.98 18.39
C LYS A 120 34.55 3.01 19.23
N PRO A 121 34.07 1.78 19.53
CA PRO A 121 34.93 0.72 20.05
C PRO A 121 35.93 0.27 18.97
N THR A 122 37.19 0.03 19.36
CA THR A 122 38.32 -0.19 18.43
C THR A 122 38.30 -1.52 17.68
N THR A 123 37.36 -2.43 17.95
CA THR A 123 37.07 -3.61 17.10
C THR A 123 35.64 -4.10 17.34
N PRO A 124 34.81 -4.27 16.29
CA PRO A 124 33.45 -4.77 16.47
C PRO A 124 33.46 -6.29 16.67
N LEU A 125 33.07 -6.74 17.87
CA LEU A 125 32.90 -8.17 18.24
C LEU A 125 31.75 -8.87 17.47
N PHE A 126 30.88 -8.09 16.84
CA PHE A 126 29.80 -8.55 15.99
C PHE A 126 29.84 -7.77 14.68
N THR A 127 29.45 -8.40 13.57
CA THR A 127 29.21 -7.67 12.32
C THR A 127 28.17 -6.59 12.61
N ASP A 128 28.56 -5.33 12.46
CA ASP A 128 27.66 -4.21 12.58
C ASP A 128 26.69 -4.22 11.37
N ASN A 129 25.62 -5.00 11.51
CA ASN A 129 24.51 -5.01 10.56
C ASN A 129 23.77 -3.67 10.56
N ASN A 130 23.93 -2.86 11.61
CA ASN A 130 23.38 -1.51 11.71
C ASN A 130 24.12 -0.57 10.74
N ALA A 131 25.46 -0.59 10.69
CA ALA A 131 26.25 0.13 9.67
C ALA A 131 26.00 -0.34 8.23
N LYS A 132 25.46 -1.55 8.04
CA LYS A 132 25.00 -2.08 6.75
C LYS A 132 23.51 -1.82 6.50
N SER A 133 22.77 -1.39 7.50
CA SER A 133 21.36 -1.06 7.42
C SER A 133 21.21 0.40 6.97
N TRP A 134 20.33 0.64 5.99
CA TRP A 134 20.12 1.98 5.47
C TRP A 134 19.16 2.75 6.40
N TYR A 135 19.68 3.49 7.39
CA TYR A 135 18.87 4.30 8.32
C TYR A 135 18.03 5.44 7.69
N GLY A 136 18.06 5.56 6.36
CA GLY A 136 17.26 6.55 5.64
C GLY A 136 15.83 6.09 5.34
N SER A 137 15.55 4.79 5.45
CA SER A 137 14.22 4.18 5.28
C SER A 137 14.27 2.69 5.63
N THR A 138 13.15 2.12 6.06
CA THR A 138 12.92 0.67 6.11
C THR A 138 12.76 0.04 4.72
N ASP A 139 12.86 0.84 3.64
CA ASP A 139 12.73 0.38 2.26
C ASP A 139 13.99 -0.35 1.75
N ALA A 140 13.89 -1.68 1.67
CA ALA A 140 14.90 -2.56 1.08
C ALA A 140 15.11 -2.35 -0.43
N PHE A 141 14.20 -1.63 -1.11
CA PHE A 141 14.23 -1.40 -2.55
C PHE A 141 14.77 -0.02 -2.94
N HIS A 142 15.34 0.75 -2.01
CA HIS A 142 15.95 2.06 -2.28
C HIS A 142 15.01 3.04 -3.00
N GLY A 143 13.71 2.98 -2.73
CA GLY A 143 12.71 3.82 -3.38
C GLY A 143 12.33 3.38 -4.79
N PHE A 144 12.79 2.22 -5.27
CA PHE A 144 12.48 1.71 -6.62
C PHE A 144 10.98 1.69 -6.92
N PRO A 145 10.10 1.12 -6.07
CA PRO A 145 8.65 1.13 -6.32
C PRO A 145 8.05 2.52 -6.53
N CYS A 146 8.74 3.57 -6.08
CA CYS A 146 8.21 4.92 -6.00
C CYS A 146 8.50 5.75 -7.25
N PHE A 147 9.39 5.29 -8.13
CA PHE A 147 9.70 5.90 -9.42
C PHE A 147 9.68 4.91 -10.59
N ASN A 148 9.45 3.62 -10.30
CA ASN A 148 9.46 2.57 -11.31
C ASN A 148 8.42 2.82 -12.40
N ASP A 149 7.22 3.26 -12.04
CA ASP A 149 6.14 3.51 -13.03
C ASP A 149 6.57 4.56 -14.07
N ASP A 150 7.09 5.72 -13.63
CA ASP A 150 7.58 6.77 -14.54
C ASP A 150 8.75 6.27 -15.41
N SER A 151 9.63 5.46 -14.83
CA SER A 151 10.80 4.91 -15.51
C SER A 151 10.41 3.85 -16.55
N MET A 152 9.46 2.98 -16.19
CA MET A 152 8.92 1.93 -17.04
C MET A 152 8.15 2.54 -18.20
N HIS A 153 7.25 3.50 -17.92
CA HIS A 153 6.53 4.23 -18.94
C HIS A 153 7.48 4.93 -19.91
N THR A 154 8.54 5.58 -19.42
CA THR A 154 9.54 6.24 -20.28
C THR A 154 10.30 5.22 -21.14
N TYR A 155 10.75 4.11 -20.55
CA TYR A 155 11.52 3.10 -21.25
C TYR A 155 10.70 2.37 -22.32
N LEU A 156 9.52 1.87 -21.95
CA LEU A 156 8.64 1.11 -22.86
C LEU A 156 8.03 1.97 -23.97
N ASN A 157 8.02 3.31 -23.81
CA ASN A 157 7.54 4.21 -24.86
C ASN A 157 8.60 4.64 -25.88
N ARG A 158 9.88 4.28 -25.71
CA ARG A 158 10.90 4.55 -26.73
C ARG A 158 10.64 3.73 -28.00
N ASP A 159 10.84 4.35 -29.16
CA ASP A 159 10.60 3.72 -30.46
C ASP A 159 11.47 2.48 -30.69
N ASP A 160 12.74 2.54 -30.26
CA ASP A 160 13.66 1.42 -30.37
C ASP A 160 13.25 0.24 -29.49
N VAL A 161 12.75 0.50 -28.28
CA VAL A 161 12.22 -0.54 -27.38
C VAL A 161 10.93 -1.13 -27.94
N LYS A 162 9.98 -0.30 -28.39
CA LYS A 162 8.73 -0.75 -29.03
C LYS A 162 9.01 -1.66 -30.22
N ALA A 163 9.96 -1.27 -31.07
CA ALA A 163 10.39 -2.07 -32.22
C ALA A 163 11.03 -3.39 -31.80
N ALA A 164 11.91 -3.37 -30.78
CA ALA A 164 12.62 -4.55 -30.29
C ALA A 164 11.70 -5.60 -29.65
N ILE A 165 10.66 -5.17 -28.93
CA ILE A 165 9.66 -6.08 -28.31
C ILE A 165 8.46 -6.38 -29.23
N HIS A 166 8.48 -5.87 -30.45
CA HIS A 166 7.39 -6.00 -31.43
C HIS A 166 6.02 -5.52 -30.89
N ALA A 167 6.02 -4.45 -30.10
CA ALA A 167 4.79 -3.90 -29.53
C ALA A 167 3.91 -3.29 -30.63
N GLN A 168 2.66 -3.77 -30.73
CA GLN A 168 1.62 -3.17 -31.56
C GLN A 168 0.61 -2.48 -30.66
N LEU A 169 0.64 -1.15 -30.63
CA LEU A 169 -0.31 -0.38 -29.84
C LEU A 169 -1.64 -0.25 -30.59
N VAL A 170 -2.55 -1.17 -30.32
CA VAL A 170 -3.89 -1.18 -30.91
C VAL A 170 -4.79 -0.22 -30.12
N HIS A 171 -5.35 0.78 -30.81
CA HIS A 171 -6.20 1.82 -30.22
C HIS A 171 -5.54 2.65 -29.10
N LYS A 172 -4.20 2.68 -29.04
CA LYS A 172 -3.42 3.50 -28.11
C LYS A 172 -2.22 4.11 -28.82
N HIS A 173 -1.83 5.32 -28.41
CA HIS A 173 -0.63 5.99 -28.90
C HIS A 173 0.61 5.58 -28.10
N ASP A 174 0.45 5.37 -26.79
CA ASP A 174 1.52 5.05 -25.86
C ASP A 174 1.20 3.80 -25.03
N TRP A 175 2.26 3.13 -24.59
CA TRP A 175 2.20 2.08 -23.59
C TRP A 175 1.83 2.68 -22.23
N SER A 176 0.98 1.99 -21.46
CA SER A 176 0.56 2.40 -20.13
C SER A 176 0.42 1.18 -19.22
N ASP A 177 0.77 1.33 -17.93
CA ASP A 177 0.72 0.23 -16.95
C ASP A 177 -0.70 -0.34 -16.78
N CYS A 178 -1.71 0.53 -16.85
CA CYS A 178 -3.12 0.14 -16.73
C CYS A 178 -3.89 0.40 -18.03
N SER A 179 -4.97 -0.35 -18.22
CA SER A 179 -5.96 -0.09 -19.26
C SER A 179 -7.36 -0.17 -18.66
N ASN A 180 -8.30 0.59 -19.22
CA ASN A 180 -9.69 0.58 -18.79
C ASN A 180 -10.36 -0.68 -19.33
N LEU A 181 -10.10 -1.79 -18.66
CA LEU A 181 -10.71 -3.08 -18.96
C LEU A 181 -12.08 -3.14 -18.29
N ASN A 182 -13.09 -3.52 -19.08
CA ASN A 182 -14.46 -3.57 -18.62
C ASN A 182 -14.73 -4.90 -17.90
N TYR A 183 -14.21 -5.04 -16.68
CA TYR A 183 -14.34 -6.26 -15.87
C TYR A 183 -15.76 -6.48 -15.30
N HIS A 184 -16.65 -5.48 -15.37
CA HIS A 184 -18.00 -5.54 -14.79
C HIS A 184 -18.90 -6.62 -15.37
N GLN A 185 -18.58 -7.18 -16.54
CA GLN A 185 -19.36 -8.24 -17.20
C GLN A 185 -18.86 -9.66 -16.86
N GLN A 186 -17.72 -9.79 -16.18
CA GLN A 186 -17.24 -11.11 -15.77
C GLN A 186 -17.96 -11.57 -14.51
N LYS A 187 -18.37 -12.85 -14.50
CA LYS A 187 -18.97 -13.48 -13.32
C LYS A 187 -17.93 -13.49 -12.20
N LYS A 188 -18.04 -12.55 -11.27
CA LYS A 188 -17.24 -12.54 -10.05
C LYS A 188 -17.68 -13.73 -9.21
N TYR A 189 -16.78 -14.66 -8.96
CA TYR A 189 -16.95 -15.64 -7.90
C TYR A 189 -16.57 -14.91 -6.60
N TYR A 190 -17.45 -14.94 -5.60
CA TYR A 190 -17.22 -14.24 -4.32
C TYR A 190 -16.00 -14.76 -3.57
N ASP A 191 -15.55 -15.96 -3.91
CA ASP A 191 -14.37 -16.61 -3.40
C ASP A 191 -13.83 -17.65 -4.38
N MET A 192 -12.69 -18.26 -4.03
CA MET A 192 -12.18 -19.45 -4.69
C MET A 192 -12.61 -20.74 -3.97
N SER A 193 -13.70 -20.76 -3.21
CA SER A 193 -14.08 -21.91 -2.37
C SER A 193 -14.31 -23.19 -3.19
N GLU A 194 -14.80 -23.05 -4.43
CA GLU A 194 -14.97 -24.18 -5.36
C GLU A 194 -13.62 -24.75 -5.87
N VAL A 195 -12.54 -23.97 -5.79
CA VAL A 195 -11.20 -24.33 -6.30
C VAL A 195 -10.24 -24.71 -5.16
N ILE A 196 -10.34 -24.05 -4.01
CA ILE A 196 -9.60 -24.36 -2.77
C ILE A 196 -10.48 -25.29 -1.91
N GLY A 197 -10.79 -26.46 -2.45
CA GLY A 197 -11.40 -27.54 -1.68
C GLY A 197 -10.33 -28.31 -0.90
N GLY A 198 -10.26 -28.10 0.40
CA GLY A 198 -9.57 -28.99 1.34
C GLY A 198 -8.43 -28.34 2.14
N ILE A 199 -8.72 -28.00 3.39
CA ILE A 199 -8.26 -28.73 4.59
C ILE A 199 -9.45 -28.81 5.56
#